data_AF-A0A970CP17-F1
#
_entry.id   AF-A0A970CP17-F1
#
_cell.length_a   1.000
_cell.length_b   1.000
_cell.length_c   1.000
_cell.angle_alpha   90.00
_cell.angle_beta   90.00
_cell.angle_gamma   90.00
#
_symmetry.space_group_name_H-M   'P 1'
#
loop_
_entity.id
_entity.type
_entity.pdbx_description
1 polymer ?
#
loop_
_entity_poly.entity_id
_entity_poly.type
_entity_poly.pdbx_seq_one_letter_code
_entity_poly.pdbx_strand_id
1 'polypeptide(L)'
;MYTTNSGMIIPSKKELQLIHRGRDGDIYKYLDYAIKFVKVDLGKVTYFMTIKKVRKFIEVFNHELLVSPKEIIYDRNQKYVGYSMKYIENKGIKSLSCDVFLESAEKLRECFDLFTENGIEAFDTHGRNILTNEKIFLIDFDRFNLVEKSSELKKTNITQYEDLIWHIIQYAFFLSFNLNIPYTDGIWGQQDYENWLKYIAPFNNWAKQNGEKQKVLKFFKNELSNYKTVEEYLLDRRDHIVDEYSLPF
;
A
#
# COMPACT_ATOMS: atom_id res chain seq x y z
N MET A 1 2.66 23.98 -17.64
CA MET A 1 1.21 24.00 -17.40
C MET A 1 0.63 22.70 -17.91
N TYR A 2 -0.26 22.13 -17.12
CA TYR A 2 -0.99 20.90 -17.41
C TYR A 2 -2.49 21.17 -17.24
N THR A 3 -3.33 20.31 -17.79
CA THR A 3 -4.79 20.43 -17.66
C THR A 3 -5.40 19.09 -17.26
N THR A 4 -6.45 19.09 -16.45
CA THR A 4 -7.24 17.88 -16.22
C THR A 4 -8.33 17.69 -17.28
N ASN A 5 -8.98 16.53 -17.30
CA ASN A 5 -10.15 16.28 -18.16
C ASN A 5 -11.38 17.14 -17.81
N SER A 6 -11.45 17.73 -16.61
CA SER A 6 -12.50 18.73 -16.27
C SER A 6 -12.13 20.17 -16.63
N GLY A 7 -10.90 20.39 -17.12
CA GLY A 7 -10.39 21.71 -17.47
C GLY A 7 -9.64 22.45 -16.35
N MET A 8 -9.40 21.81 -15.19
CA MET A 8 -8.57 22.40 -14.14
C MET A 8 -7.15 22.63 -14.65
N ILE A 9 -6.63 23.84 -14.48
CA ILE A 9 -5.26 24.20 -14.84
C ILE A 9 -4.34 23.86 -13.66
N ILE A 10 -3.29 23.09 -13.95
CA ILE A 10 -2.24 22.71 -12.99
C ILE A 10 -0.94 23.43 -13.40
N PRO A 11 -0.25 24.09 -12.47
CA PRO A 11 1.00 24.80 -12.76
C PRO A 11 2.13 23.82 -13.15
N SER A 12 3.30 24.33 -13.54
CA SER A 12 4.42 23.47 -13.90
C SER A 12 4.95 22.67 -12.70
N LYS A 13 5.64 21.54 -12.93
CA LYS A 13 6.24 20.73 -11.86
C LYS A 13 7.18 21.52 -10.93
N LYS A 14 7.80 22.59 -11.43
CA LYS A 14 8.70 23.45 -10.67
C LYS A 14 7.99 24.27 -9.59
N GLU A 15 6.68 24.48 -9.75
CA GLU A 15 5.85 25.28 -8.86
C GLU A 15 5.06 24.41 -7.88
N LEU A 16 5.12 23.09 -8.03
CA LEU A 16 4.41 22.15 -7.18
C LEU A 16 5.32 21.64 -6.06
N GLN A 17 4.74 21.39 -4.89
CA GLN A 17 5.46 20.77 -3.78
C GLN A 17 5.65 19.28 -4.05
N LEU A 18 6.90 18.83 -4.22
CA LEU A 18 7.20 17.39 -4.33
C LEU A 18 6.91 16.70 -2.99
N ILE A 19 6.10 15.64 -3.02
CA ILE A 19 5.80 14.78 -1.86
C ILE A 19 6.68 13.54 -1.88
N HIS A 20 6.78 12.88 -3.05
CA HIS A 20 7.45 11.58 -3.15
C HIS A 20 8.01 11.33 -4.56
N ARG A 21 9.14 10.62 -4.65
CA ARG A 21 9.70 10.11 -5.90
C ARG A 21 9.59 8.58 -5.89
N GLY A 22 8.63 8.06 -6.65
CA GLY A 22 8.45 6.63 -6.81
C GLY A 22 9.17 6.08 -8.04
N ARG A 23 9.17 4.75 -8.16
CA ARG A 23 9.67 4.05 -9.36
C ARG A 23 8.88 4.44 -10.61
N ASP A 24 7.56 4.46 -10.49
CA ASP A 24 6.64 4.59 -11.64
C ASP A 24 6.15 6.04 -11.87
N GLY A 25 6.50 6.96 -10.96
CA GLY A 25 6.13 8.37 -11.09
C GLY A 25 6.56 9.20 -9.90
N ASP A 26 6.50 10.51 -10.08
CA ASP A 26 6.71 11.48 -9.02
C ASP A 26 5.35 12.03 -8.55
N ILE A 27 5.18 12.20 -7.24
CA ILE A 27 3.94 12.65 -6.61
C ILE A 27 4.15 14.05 -6.04
N TYR A 28 3.25 14.96 -6.38
CA TYR A 28 3.28 16.36 -5.95
C TYR A 28 1.97 16.74 -5.23
N LYS A 29 2.04 17.68 -4.29
CA LYS A 29 0.87 18.28 -3.67
C LYS A 29 0.38 19.44 -4.53
N TYR A 30 -0.92 19.51 -4.76
CA TYR A 30 -1.58 20.67 -5.35
C TYR A 30 -2.94 20.87 -4.68
N LEU A 31 -3.08 21.92 -3.88
CA LEU A 31 -4.27 22.13 -3.04
C LEU A 31 -4.56 20.88 -2.19
N ASP A 32 -5.79 20.36 -2.23
CA ASP A 32 -6.24 19.14 -1.55
C ASP A 32 -6.03 17.86 -2.37
N TYR A 33 -5.25 17.95 -3.45
CA TYR A 33 -4.95 16.83 -4.35
C TYR A 33 -3.49 16.41 -4.27
N ALA A 34 -3.27 15.12 -4.47
CA ALA A 34 -1.98 14.59 -4.87
C ALA A 34 -1.99 14.37 -6.39
N ILE A 35 -0.94 14.81 -7.05
CA ILE A 35 -0.76 14.75 -8.49
C ILE A 35 0.38 13.78 -8.78
N LYS A 36 0.08 12.64 -9.41
CA LYS A 36 1.12 11.70 -9.85
C LYS A 36 1.41 11.93 -11.33
N PHE A 37 2.64 12.33 -11.63
CA PHE A 37 3.15 12.33 -12.99
C PHE A 37 3.87 11.02 -13.26
N VAL A 38 3.32 10.22 -14.17
CA VAL A 38 3.87 8.91 -14.50
C VAL A 38 5.17 9.06 -15.30
N LYS A 39 6.16 8.21 -15.00
CA LYS A 39 7.39 8.10 -15.78
C LYS A 39 7.07 7.23 -17.00
N VAL A 40 6.71 7.89 -18.10
CA VAL A 40 6.37 7.18 -19.33
C VAL A 40 7.67 6.68 -19.98
N ASP A 41 7.91 5.38 -19.95
CA ASP A 41 8.79 4.72 -20.91
C ASP A 41 7.92 3.96 -21.92
N LEU A 42 7.70 4.57 -23.09
CA LEU A 42 6.69 4.18 -24.09
C LEU A 42 6.94 2.80 -24.73
N GLY A 43 8.01 2.09 -24.38
CA GLY A 43 8.48 0.94 -25.15
C GLY A 43 8.36 -0.45 -24.54
N LYS A 44 8.31 -0.64 -23.20
CA LYS A 44 8.81 -1.92 -22.66
C LYS A 44 8.09 -2.61 -21.50
N VAL A 45 7.01 -2.10 -20.89
CA VAL A 45 6.47 -2.79 -19.70
C VAL A 45 4.95 -2.77 -19.62
N THR A 46 4.36 -3.96 -19.47
CA THR A 46 2.92 -4.26 -19.30
C THR A 46 2.34 -3.79 -17.95
N TYR A 47 3.19 -3.37 -17.01
CA TYR A 47 2.82 -3.08 -15.62
C TYR A 47 2.60 -1.60 -15.28
N PHE A 48 2.65 -0.67 -16.25
CA PHE A 48 2.49 0.76 -15.96
C PHE A 48 1.02 1.24 -15.93
N MET A 49 0.78 2.37 -15.27
CA MET A 49 -0.52 3.03 -15.24
C MET A 49 -0.85 3.71 -16.58
N THR A 50 -1.55 2.97 -17.45
CA THR A 50 -2.05 3.47 -18.73
C THR A 50 -3.31 4.33 -18.57
N ILE A 51 -3.60 5.19 -19.55
CA ILE A 51 -4.86 5.96 -19.57
C ILE A 51 -6.11 5.06 -19.50
N LYS A 52 -6.05 3.85 -20.08
CA LYS A 52 -7.14 2.87 -20.00
C LYS A 52 -7.39 2.43 -18.56
N LYS A 53 -6.32 2.13 -17.81
CA LYS A 53 -6.40 1.78 -16.38
C LYS A 53 -6.92 2.94 -15.55
N VAL A 54 -6.40 4.15 -15.76
CA VAL A 54 -6.88 5.34 -15.04
C VAL A 54 -8.38 5.55 -15.23
N ARG A 55 -8.88 5.47 -16.47
CA ARG A 55 -10.32 5.57 -16.76
C ARG A 55 -11.12 4.50 -16.01
N LYS A 56 -10.67 3.24 -16.06
CA LYS A 56 -11.35 2.15 -15.36
C LYS A 56 -11.35 2.33 -13.84
N PHE A 57 -10.26 2.83 -13.27
CA PHE A 57 -10.17 3.05 -11.83
C PHE A 57 -10.99 4.27 -11.37
N ILE A 58 -11.08 5.34 -12.17
CA ILE A 58 -11.99 6.47 -11.89
C ILE A 58 -13.45 5.98 -11.82
N GLU A 59 -13.85 5.11 -12.75
CA GLU A 59 -15.20 4.54 -12.83
C GLU A 59 -15.52 3.62 -11.64
N VAL A 60 -14.57 2.77 -11.25
CA VAL A 60 -14.83 1.65 -10.33
C VAL A 60 -14.44 1.95 -8.89
N PHE A 61 -13.32 2.64 -8.65
CA PHE A 61 -12.76 2.81 -7.30
C PHE A 61 -13.46 3.93 -6.52
N ASN A 62 -14.76 3.73 -6.30
CA ASN A 62 -15.61 4.57 -5.46
C ASN A 62 -15.74 3.96 -4.05
N HIS A 63 -14.61 3.75 -3.39
CA HIS A 63 -14.56 3.24 -2.03
C HIS A 63 -13.72 4.17 -1.15
N GLU A 64 -14.13 4.36 0.11
CA GLU A 64 -13.55 5.38 0.99
C GLU A 64 -12.10 5.11 1.42
N LEU A 65 -11.65 3.85 1.31
CA LEU A 65 -10.29 3.41 1.65
C LEU A 65 -9.35 3.38 0.44
N LEU A 66 -9.80 3.76 -0.76
CA LEU A 66 -8.96 3.77 -1.95
C LEU A 66 -8.55 5.20 -2.30
N VAL A 67 -7.24 5.49 -2.31
CA VAL A 67 -6.72 6.77 -2.84
C VAL A 67 -6.55 6.63 -4.35
N SER A 68 -7.69 6.50 -5.03
CA SER A 68 -7.75 6.18 -6.45
C SER A 68 -7.61 7.41 -7.34
N PRO A 69 -7.24 7.23 -8.62
CA PRO A 69 -7.31 8.30 -9.60
C PRO A 69 -8.69 8.95 -9.64
N LYS A 70 -8.74 10.28 -9.75
CA LYS A 70 -9.98 11.08 -9.88
C LYS A 70 -10.06 11.80 -11.21
N GLU A 71 -8.95 12.33 -11.70
CA GLU A 71 -8.88 13.00 -12.99
C GLU A 71 -7.64 12.61 -13.78
N ILE A 72 -7.75 12.65 -15.09
CA ILE A 72 -6.65 12.41 -16.03
C ILE A 72 -5.94 13.74 -16.26
N ILE A 73 -4.62 13.74 -16.26
CA ILE A 73 -3.79 14.93 -16.49
C ILE A 73 -3.11 14.86 -17.85
N TYR A 74 -3.21 15.96 -18.57
CA TYR A 74 -2.65 16.15 -19.89
C TYR A 74 -1.58 17.25 -19.90
N ASP A 75 -0.57 17.11 -20.74
CA ASP A 75 0.34 18.20 -21.07
C ASP A 75 -0.30 19.21 -22.03
N ARG A 76 0.45 20.27 -22.37
CA ARG A 76 0.02 21.31 -23.31
C ARG A 76 -0.36 20.80 -24.71
N ASN A 77 0.08 19.59 -25.07
CA ASN A 77 -0.18 18.95 -26.36
C ASN A 77 -1.30 17.90 -26.25
N GLN A 78 -2.07 17.90 -25.16
CA GLN A 78 -3.12 16.92 -24.88
C GLN A 78 -2.60 15.47 -24.76
N LYS A 79 -1.32 15.28 -24.43
CA LYS A 79 -0.76 13.95 -24.14
C LYS A 79 -0.95 13.61 -22.67
N TYR A 80 -1.38 12.37 -22.41
CA TYR A 80 -1.48 11.85 -21.05
C TYR A 80 -0.11 11.88 -20.35
N VAL A 81 -0.07 12.44 -19.15
CA VAL A 81 1.16 12.52 -18.33
C VAL A 81 0.97 12.09 -16.89
N GLY A 82 -0.26 11.75 -16.47
CA GLY A 82 -0.53 11.39 -15.08
C GLY A 82 -1.99 11.51 -14.68
N TYR A 83 -2.23 11.52 -13.38
CA TYR A 83 -3.57 11.60 -12.80
C TYR A 83 -3.56 12.31 -11.45
N SER A 84 -4.71 12.87 -11.06
CA SER A 84 -4.94 13.41 -9.73
C SER A 84 -5.56 12.35 -8.82
N MET A 85 -5.35 12.48 -7.52
CA MET A 85 -5.97 11.66 -6.48
C MET A 85 -6.19 12.52 -5.23
N LYS A 86 -6.97 12.01 -4.27
CA LYS A 86 -7.15 12.68 -2.97
C LYS A 86 -5.81 12.79 -2.24
N TYR A 87 -5.49 13.97 -1.69
CA TYR A 87 -4.35 14.07 -0.78
C TYR A 87 -4.73 13.52 0.61
N ILE A 88 -3.89 12.64 1.14
CA ILE A 88 -3.98 12.12 2.51
C ILE A 88 -2.65 12.41 3.20
N GLU A 89 -2.69 13.15 4.29
CA GLU A 89 -1.54 13.28 5.19
C GLU A 89 -1.32 11.96 5.92
N ASN A 90 -0.11 11.40 5.85
CA ASN A 90 0.21 10.13 6.48
C ASN A 90 0.66 10.34 7.93
N LYS A 91 -0.16 9.91 8.90
CA LYS A 91 0.13 9.97 10.34
C LYS A 91 0.92 8.76 10.86
N GLY A 92 1.05 7.71 10.04
CA GLY A 92 1.81 6.50 10.38
C GLY A 92 0.99 5.46 11.15
N ILE A 93 1.18 4.19 10.80
CA ILE A 93 0.38 3.05 11.25
C ILE A 93 0.46 2.78 12.76
N LYS A 94 1.57 3.13 13.42
CA LYS A 94 1.77 2.91 14.87
C LYS A 94 0.71 3.61 15.73
N SER A 95 0.32 4.81 15.29
CA SER A 95 -0.63 5.65 16.02
C SER A 95 -2.09 5.20 15.88
N LEU A 96 -2.35 4.19 15.03
CA LEU A 96 -3.69 3.68 14.79
C LEU A 96 -4.16 2.84 15.97
N SER A 97 -5.41 3.03 16.41
CA SER A 97 -6.00 2.12 17.39
C SER A 97 -6.22 0.74 16.76
N CYS A 98 -6.16 -0.30 17.59
CA CYS A 98 -6.40 -1.68 17.15
C CYS A 98 -7.79 -1.83 16.53
N ASP A 99 -8.81 -1.18 17.10
CA ASP A 99 -10.18 -1.21 16.56
C ASP A 99 -10.25 -0.61 15.16
N VAL A 100 -9.62 0.56 14.95
CA VAL A 100 -9.59 1.21 13.63
C VAL A 100 -8.79 0.39 12.63
N PHE A 101 -7.70 -0.27 13.06
CA PHE A 101 -6.97 -1.21 12.23
C PHE A 101 -7.89 -2.35 11.76
N LEU A 102 -8.60 -2.99 12.69
CA LEU A 102 -9.49 -4.13 12.40
C LEU A 102 -10.67 -3.72 11.50
N GLU A 103 -11.30 -2.58 11.78
CA GLU A 103 -12.38 -2.02 10.94
C GLU A 103 -11.87 -1.72 9.53
N SER A 104 -10.69 -1.10 9.42
CA SER A 104 -10.08 -0.81 8.12
C SER A 104 -9.73 -2.10 7.37
N ALA A 105 -9.23 -3.13 8.06
CA ALA A 105 -8.93 -4.42 7.45
C ALA A 105 -10.19 -5.09 6.90
N GLU A 106 -11.30 -5.07 7.64
CA GLU A 106 -12.59 -5.56 7.15
C GLU A 106 -13.08 -4.80 5.92
N LYS A 107 -13.05 -3.46 5.94
CA LYS A 107 -13.46 -2.65 4.79
C LYS A 107 -12.51 -2.78 3.60
N LEU A 108 -11.22 -3.05 3.83
CA LEU A 108 -10.29 -3.38 2.75
C LEU A 108 -10.71 -4.68 2.06
N ARG A 109 -11.29 -5.64 2.78
CA ARG A 109 -11.81 -6.86 2.12
C ARG A 109 -12.86 -6.53 1.05
N GLU A 110 -13.76 -5.60 1.35
CA GLU A 110 -14.77 -5.12 0.39
C GLU A 110 -14.13 -4.49 -0.85
N CYS A 111 -12.98 -3.81 -0.69
CA CYS A 111 -12.20 -3.30 -1.83
C CYS A 111 -11.71 -4.42 -2.75
N PHE A 112 -11.21 -5.53 -2.19
CA PHE A 112 -10.72 -6.65 -2.99
C PHE A 112 -11.85 -7.42 -3.67
N ASP A 113 -13.01 -7.52 -3.03
CA ASP A 113 -14.21 -8.06 -3.67
C ASP A 113 -14.64 -7.15 -4.84
N LEU A 114 -14.64 -5.82 -4.66
CA LEU A 114 -14.87 -4.83 -5.73
C LEU A 114 -13.87 -5.00 -6.89
N PHE A 115 -12.60 -5.28 -6.61
CA PHE A 115 -11.58 -5.53 -7.63
C PHE A 115 -11.94 -6.77 -8.46
N THR A 116 -12.28 -7.88 -7.80
CA THR A 116 -12.69 -9.12 -8.46
C THR A 116 -13.93 -8.90 -9.32
N GLU A 117 -14.95 -8.22 -8.79
CA GLU A 117 -16.20 -7.90 -9.49
C GLU A 117 -15.98 -7.05 -10.74
N ASN A 118 -14.84 -6.38 -10.87
CA ASN A 118 -14.55 -5.49 -11.99
C ASN A 118 -13.42 -6.00 -12.89
N GLY A 119 -12.97 -7.24 -12.72
CA GLY A 119 -11.89 -7.82 -13.53
C GLY A 119 -10.55 -7.13 -13.26
N ILE A 120 -10.29 -6.77 -12.00
CA ILE A 120 -9.08 -6.10 -11.56
C ILE A 120 -8.31 -7.07 -10.66
N GLU A 121 -7.14 -7.47 -11.12
CA GLU A 121 -6.18 -8.24 -10.32
C GLU A 121 -5.34 -7.27 -9.49
N ALA A 122 -5.42 -7.41 -8.17
CA ALA A 122 -4.56 -6.70 -7.26
C ALA A 122 -3.14 -7.28 -7.35
N PHE A 123 -2.14 -6.40 -7.44
CA PHE A 123 -0.74 -6.79 -7.47
C PHE A 123 0.09 -5.74 -6.75
N ASP A 124 1.22 -6.16 -6.17
CA ASP A 124 2.11 -5.27 -5.40
C ASP A 124 1.40 -4.66 -4.17
N THR A 125 0.54 -5.44 -3.51
CA THR A 125 -0.14 -5.00 -2.28
C THR A 125 0.72 -5.33 -1.06
N HIS A 126 1.28 -4.30 -0.44
CA HIS A 126 2.18 -4.44 0.71
C HIS A 126 2.14 -3.21 1.61
N GLY A 127 2.70 -3.29 2.83
CA GLY A 127 2.58 -2.25 3.85
C GLY A 127 3.12 -0.85 3.49
N ARG A 128 3.94 -0.71 2.44
CA ARG A 128 4.34 0.62 1.92
C ARG A 128 3.32 1.27 0.99
N ASN A 129 2.41 0.48 0.45
CA ASN A 129 1.34 0.95 -0.43
C ASN A 129 0.07 1.23 0.39
N ILE A 130 0.26 1.65 1.65
CA ILE A 130 -0.79 2.21 2.47
C ILE A 130 -0.43 3.59 3.00
N LEU A 131 -1.45 4.40 3.23
CA LEU A 131 -1.39 5.60 4.05
C LEU A 131 -2.30 5.42 5.25
N THR A 132 -2.02 6.14 6.33
CA THR A 132 -2.78 6.05 7.58
C THR A 132 -3.16 7.42 8.08
N ASN A 133 -4.46 7.65 8.24
CA ASN A 133 -5.00 8.87 8.85
C ASN A 133 -6.42 8.57 9.32
N GLU A 134 -6.58 8.24 10.60
CA GLU A 134 -7.86 7.79 11.20
C GLU A 134 -8.41 6.47 10.62
N LYS A 135 -7.82 5.95 9.55
CA LYS A 135 -8.08 4.66 8.90
C LYS A 135 -6.90 4.30 7.99
N ILE A 136 -6.91 3.06 7.47
CA ILE A 136 -5.94 2.58 6.49
C ILE A 136 -6.46 2.85 5.08
N PHE A 137 -5.66 3.51 4.26
CA PHE A 137 -5.95 3.74 2.85
C PHE A 137 -4.99 2.96 1.98
N LEU A 138 -5.50 2.25 0.98
CA LEU A 138 -4.70 1.60 -0.06
C LEU A 138 -4.34 2.60 -1.16
N ILE A 139 -3.08 2.58 -1.57
CA ILE A 139 -2.52 3.47 -2.60
C ILE A 139 -1.74 2.68 -3.65
N ASP A 140 -1.23 3.40 -4.66
CA ASP A 140 -0.32 2.90 -5.69
C ASP A 140 -0.82 1.71 -6.53
N PHE A 141 -1.92 1.93 -7.24
CA PHE A 141 -2.56 0.95 -8.12
C PHE A 141 -1.87 0.77 -9.48
N ASP A 142 -0.65 1.30 -9.64
CA ASP A 142 0.04 1.35 -10.93
C ASP A 142 0.27 -0.05 -11.50
N ARG A 143 0.42 -1.07 -10.67
CA ARG A 143 0.71 -2.45 -11.09
C ARG A 143 -0.50 -3.39 -11.14
N PHE A 144 -1.70 -2.90 -10.84
CA PHE A 144 -2.92 -3.71 -10.89
C PHE A 144 -3.27 -4.06 -12.33
N ASN A 145 -3.70 -5.27 -12.62
CA ASN A 145 -3.98 -5.69 -14.00
C ASN A 145 -5.48 -5.68 -14.29
N LEU A 146 -5.84 -5.33 -15.53
CA LEU A 146 -7.19 -5.55 -16.04
C LEU A 146 -7.22 -6.94 -16.69
N VAL A 147 -7.98 -7.85 -16.12
CA VAL A 147 -8.05 -9.26 -16.52
C VAL A 147 -9.50 -9.72 -16.69
N GLU A 148 -9.69 -10.89 -17.28
CA GLU A 148 -11.01 -11.51 -17.35
C GLU A 148 -11.47 -11.99 -15.97
N LYS A 149 -12.77 -11.87 -15.69
CA LYS A 149 -13.35 -12.34 -14.43
C LYS A 149 -13.31 -13.86 -14.40
N SER A 150 -12.72 -14.42 -13.35
CA SER A 150 -12.60 -15.87 -13.17
C SER A 150 -12.64 -16.24 -11.70
N SER A 151 -12.80 -17.54 -11.42
CA SER A 151 -12.70 -18.06 -10.05
C SER A 151 -11.27 -17.93 -9.50
N GLU A 152 -10.29 -17.98 -10.40
CA GLU A 152 -8.87 -17.82 -10.17
C GLU A 152 -8.57 -16.38 -9.74
N LEU A 153 -9.14 -15.37 -10.41
CA LEU A 153 -9.02 -13.96 -10.01
C LEU A 153 -9.50 -13.74 -8.58
N LYS A 154 -10.64 -14.35 -8.21
CA LYS A 154 -11.16 -14.27 -6.84
C LYS A 154 -10.16 -14.84 -5.85
N LYS A 155 -9.58 -16.02 -6.12
CA LYS A 155 -8.56 -16.63 -5.26
C LYS A 155 -7.33 -15.74 -5.14
N THR A 156 -6.81 -15.22 -6.26
CA THR A 156 -5.66 -14.31 -6.27
C THR A 156 -5.89 -13.07 -5.42
N ASN A 157 -7.02 -12.37 -5.60
CA ASN A 157 -7.33 -11.17 -4.82
C ASN A 157 -7.55 -11.48 -3.33
N ILE A 158 -8.10 -12.65 -2.99
CA ILE A 158 -8.20 -13.09 -1.60
C ILE A 158 -6.81 -13.25 -0.98
N THR A 159 -5.90 -13.94 -1.68
CA THR A 159 -4.52 -14.10 -1.22
C THR A 159 -3.81 -12.76 -1.07
N GLN A 160 -3.95 -11.87 -2.06
CA GLN A 160 -3.35 -10.52 -1.99
C GLN A 160 -3.90 -9.69 -0.83
N TYR A 161 -5.20 -9.78 -0.53
CA TYR A 161 -5.77 -9.18 0.67
C TYR A 161 -5.14 -9.74 1.94
N GLU A 162 -5.03 -11.05 2.06
CA GLU A 162 -4.47 -11.68 3.25
C GLU A 162 -2.99 -11.32 3.44
N ASP A 163 -2.21 -11.32 2.35
CA ASP A 163 -0.82 -10.89 2.32
C ASP A 163 -0.68 -9.41 2.69
N LEU A 164 -1.57 -8.53 2.21
CA LEU A 164 -1.58 -7.12 2.56
C LEU A 164 -1.75 -6.93 4.07
N ILE A 165 -2.70 -7.61 4.70
CA ILE A 165 -2.93 -7.47 6.15
C ILE A 165 -1.67 -7.89 6.93
N TRP A 166 -1.05 -9.01 6.55
CA TRP A 166 0.24 -9.43 7.12
C TRP A 166 1.33 -8.38 6.92
N HIS A 167 1.50 -7.88 5.69
CA HIS A 167 2.51 -6.90 5.36
C HIS A 167 2.30 -5.55 6.05
N ILE A 168 1.07 -5.16 6.38
CA ILE A 168 0.82 -3.92 7.15
C ILE A 168 1.35 -4.09 8.58
N ILE A 169 1.06 -5.21 9.25
CA ILE A 169 1.57 -5.45 10.61
C ILE A 169 3.09 -5.61 10.59
N GLN A 170 3.62 -6.35 9.62
CA GLN A 170 5.06 -6.47 9.44
C GLN A 170 5.70 -5.09 9.24
N TYR A 171 5.14 -4.24 8.37
CA TYR A 171 5.59 -2.87 8.14
C TYR A 171 5.51 -2.00 9.41
N ALA A 172 4.43 -2.10 10.17
CA ALA A 172 4.29 -1.43 11.46
C ALA A 172 5.37 -1.88 12.45
N PHE A 173 5.62 -3.20 12.52
CA PHE A 173 6.69 -3.79 13.32
C PHE A 173 8.04 -3.19 12.92
N PHE A 174 8.40 -3.23 11.64
CA PHE A 174 9.65 -2.62 11.13
C PHE A 174 9.83 -1.16 11.56
N LEU A 175 8.78 -0.34 11.42
CA LEU A 175 8.84 1.06 11.81
C LEU A 175 9.11 1.21 13.32
N SER A 176 8.64 0.29 14.17
CA SER A 176 8.86 0.31 15.63
C SER A 176 10.33 0.19 16.03
N PHE A 177 11.18 -0.29 15.13
CA PHE A 177 12.61 -0.46 15.37
C PHE A 177 13.47 0.61 14.69
N ASN A 178 12.86 1.63 14.07
CA ASN A 178 13.56 2.64 13.25
C ASN A 178 14.50 2.02 12.21
N LEU A 179 14.15 0.84 11.68
CA LEU A 179 14.98 0.16 10.71
C LEU A 179 14.84 0.85 9.36
N ASN A 180 15.97 1.27 8.80
CA ASN A 180 16.04 1.63 7.40
C ASN A 180 16.01 0.33 6.60
N ILE A 181 14.91 0.08 5.88
CA ILE A 181 14.86 -1.07 4.98
C ILE A 181 15.23 -0.62 3.56
N PRO A 182 16.45 -0.89 3.07
CA PRO A 182 16.70 -0.80 1.64
C PRO A 182 15.97 -1.96 0.96
N TYR A 183 14.94 -1.65 0.17
CA TYR A 183 14.23 -2.64 -0.67
C TYR A 183 14.48 -2.42 -2.15
N THR A 184 15.45 -1.55 -2.45
CA THR A 184 15.94 -1.33 -3.80
C THR A 184 17.18 -2.20 -3.99
N ASP A 185 17.02 -3.45 -4.41
CA ASP A 185 18.02 -4.32 -5.07
C ASP A 185 19.50 -4.12 -4.66
N GLY A 186 19.77 -3.89 -3.37
CA GLY A 186 20.96 -3.17 -2.92
C GLY A 186 21.53 -3.74 -1.62
N ILE A 187 22.85 -3.62 -1.51
CA ILE A 187 23.69 -4.15 -0.44
C ILE A 187 23.15 -3.69 0.91
N TRP A 188 22.75 -4.64 1.76
CA TRP A 188 22.37 -4.36 3.13
C TRP A 188 23.62 -3.90 3.89
N GLY A 189 23.51 -2.80 4.63
CA GLY A 189 24.51 -2.49 5.64
C GLY A 189 24.54 -3.63 6.66
N GLN A 190 25.72 -3.95 7.21
CA GLN A 190 25.86 -5.03 8.19
C GLN A 190 24.86 -4.87 9.36
N GLN A 191 24.68 -3.65 9.85
CA GLN A 191 23.72 -3.34 10.91
C GLN A 191 22.26 -3.60 10.51
N ASP A 192 21.87 -3.29 9.27
CA ASP A 192 20.51 -3.51 8.79
C ASP A 192 20.24 -5.01 8.64
N TYR A 193 21.23 -5.78 8.20
CA TYR A 193 21.15 -7.24 8.09
C TYR A 193 21.05 -7.91 9.46
N GLU A 194 21.87 -7.49 10.43
CA GLU A 194 21.80 -7.97 11.82
C GLU A 194 20.43 -7.67 12.44
N ASN A 195 19.90 -6.46 12.23
CA ASN A 195 18.57 -6.10 12.69
C ASN A 195 17.47 -6.92 12.01
N TRP A 196 17.62 -7.23 10.72
CA TRP A 196 16.70 -8.11 10.01
C TRP A 196 16.69 -9.52 10.59
N LEU A 197 17.87 -10.11 10.83
CA LEU A 197 17.99 -11.43 11.46
C LEU A 197 17.42 -11.43 12.88
N LYS A 198 17.65 -10.36 13.65
CA LYS A 198 17.24 -10.29 15.05
C LYS A 198 15.73 -10.09 15.23
N TYR A 199 15.09 -9.28 14.40
CA TYR A 199 13.69 -8.89 14.63
C TYR A 199 12.74 -9.40 13.55
N ILE A 200 13.17 -9.43 12.30
CA ILE A 200 12.28 -9.60 11.14
C ILE A 200 12.16 -11.06 10.74
N ALA A 201 13.28 -11.79 10.70
CA ALA A 201 13.25 -13.23 10.45
C ALA A 201 12.41 -13.98 11.51
N PRO A 202 12.54 -13.69 12.83
CA PRO A 202 11.68 -14.25 13.87
C PRO A 202 10.21 -13.92 13.66
N PHE A 203 9.88 -12.65 13.36
CA PHE A 203 8.51 -12.23 13.07
C PHE A 203 7.91 -12.99 11.88
N ASN A 204 8.66 -13.11 10.78
CA ASN A 204 8.20 -13.85 9.60
C ASN A 204 8.00 -15.34 9.88
N ASN A 205 8.88 -15.95 10.68
CA ASN A 205 8.75 -17.35 11.09
C ASN A 205 7.50 -17.55 11.96
N TRP A 206 7.30 -16.70 12.96
CA TRP A 206 6.12 -16.71 13.81
C TRP A 206 4.83 -16.51 12.99
N ALA A 207 4.82 -15.52 12.09
CA ALA A 207 3.68 -15.23 11.21
C ALA A 207 3.35 -16.41 10.30
N LYS A 208 4.37 -17.07 9.72
CA LYS A 208 4.18 -18.27 8.89
C LYS A 208 3.56 -19.42 9.68
N GLN A 209 4.08 -19.70 10.88
CA GLN A 209 3.63 -20.82 11.70
C GLN A 209 2.20 -20.64 12.25
N ASN A 210 1.80 -19.39 12.52
CA ASN A 210 0.50 -19.07 13.10
C ASN A 210 -0.56 -18.70 12.03
N GLY A 211 -0.14 -18.02 10.96
CA GLY A 211 -1.00 -17.56 9.87
C GLY A 211 -1.48 -18.66 8.94
N GLU A 212 -0.68 -19.70 8.69
CA GLU A 212 -1.15 -20.85 7.89
C GLU A 212 -2.25 -21.66 8.62
N LYS A 213 -2.34 -21.55 9.96
CA LYS A 213 -3.32 -22.28 10.78
C LYS A 213 -4.64 -21.54 11.00
N GLN A 214 -4.68 -20.22 10.78
CA GLN A 214 -5.85 -19.38 11.04
C GLN A 214 -6.02 -18.31 9.96
N LYS A 215 -7.25 -18.04 9.49
CA LYS A 215 -7.51 -16.89 8.60
C LYS A 215 -6.94 -15.60 9.23
N VAL A 216 -6.12 -14.86 8.49
CA VAL A 216 -5.32 -13.72 9.01
C VAL A 216 -6.11 -12.71 9.84
N LEU A 217 -7.30 -12.33 9.38
CA LEU A 217 -8.12 -11.36 10.10
C LEU A 217 -8.65 -11.92 11.42
N LYS A 218 -9.03 -13.20 11.44
CA LYS A 218 -9.48 -13.86 12.69
C LYS A 218 -8.33 -13.93 13.70
N PHE A 219 -7.13 -14.23 13.22
CA PHE A 219 -5.93 -14.21 14.04
C PHE A 219 -5.70 -12.83 14.67
N PHE A 220 -5.65 -11.77 13.85
CA PHE A 220 -5.43 -10.43 14.38
C PHE A 220 -6.56 -9.89 15.24
N LYS A 221 -7.82 -10.28 15.02
CA LYS A 221 -8.92 -9.95 15.93
C LYS A 221 -8.66 -10.49 17.34
N ASN A 222 -8.17 -11.72 17.45
CA ASN A 222 -7.87 -12.31 18.76
C ASN A 222 -6.67 -11.61 19.39
N GLU A 223 -5.60 -11.44 18.62
CA GLU A 223 -4.34 -10.86 19.10
C GLU A 223 -4.49 -9.40 19.54
N LEU A 224 -5.16 -8.58 18.73
CA LEU A 224 -5.25 -7.14 18.93
C LEU A 224 -6.32 -6.74 19.96
N SER A 225 -7.24 -7.64 20.32
CA SER A 225 -8.34 -7.33 21.26
C SER A 225 -7.89 -6.93 22.66
N ASN A 226 -6.64 -7.24 23.03
CA ASN A 226 -6.06 -6.92 24.33
C ASN A 226 -5.26 -5.60 24.33
N TYR A 227 -5.18 -4.89 23.19
CA TYR A 227 -4.33 -3.72 23.01
C TYR A 227 -5.14 -2.54 22.52
N LYS A 228 -4.80 -1.33 22.98
CA LYS A 228 -5.48 -0.11 22.54
C LYS A 228 -4.95 0.36 21.19
N THR A 229 -3.64 0.24 20.98
CA THR A 229 -2.96 0.70 19.77
C THR A 229 -2.10 -0.39 19.13
N VAL A 230 -1.87 -0.25 17.83
CA VAL A 230 -0.95 -1.14 17.10
C VAL A 230 0.46 -1.07 17.70
N GLU A 231 0.92 0.10 18.13
CA GLU A 231 2.23 0.24 18.78
C GLU A 231 2.35 -0.57 20.08
N GLU A 232 1.35 -0.50 20.96
CA GLU A 232 1.34 -1.30 22.21
C GLU A 232 1.46 -2.80 21.93
N TYR A 233 0.68 -3.29 20.96
CA TYR A 233 0.75 -4.69 20.53
C TYR A 233 2.15 -5.09 20.06
N LEU A 234 2.76 -4.26 19.20
CA LEU A 234 4.07 -4.56 18.62
C LEU A 234 5.19 -4.54 19.67
N LEU A 235 5.09 -3.66 20.68
CA LEU A 235 6.05 -3.58 21.77
C LEU A 235 5.95 -4.79 22.71
N ASP A 236 4.74 -5.25 23.05
CA ASP A 236 4.54 -6.48 23.82
C ASP A 236 5.08 -7.70 23.07
N ARG A 237 4.70 -7.85 21.81
CA ARG A 237 5.09 -9.00 20.99
C ARG A 237 6.58 -9.03 20.66
N ARG A 238 7.29 -7.90 20.71
CA ARG A 238 8.71 -7.84 20.39
C ARG A 238 9.51 -8.86 21.18
N ASP A 239 9.43 -8.79 22.51
CA ASP A 239 10.32 -9.58 23.37
C ASP A 239 9.98 -11.07 23.26
N HIS A 240 8.68 -11.39 23.22
CA HIS A 240 8.19 -12.76 22.99
C HIS A 240 8.63 -13.36 21.65
N ILE A 241 8.47 -12.61 20.54
CA ILE A 241 8.80 -13.13 19.19
C ILE A 241 10.31 -13.31 19.03
N VAL A 242 11.10 -12.37 19.54
CA VAL A 242 12.57 -12.45 19.46
C VAL A 242 13.05 -13.66 20.25
N ASP A 243 12.60 -13.85 21.48
CA ASP A 243 13.10 -14.94 22.33
C ASP A 243 12.69 -16.33 21.81
N GLU A 244 11.48 -16.49 21.28
CA GLU A 244 10.94 -17.79 20.87
C GLU A 244 11.31 -18.19 19.44
N TYR A 245 11.49 -17.22 18.53
CA TYR A 245 11.67 -17.46 17.09
C TYR A 245 13.03 -17.01 16.53
N SER A 246 13.97 -16.66 17.41
CA SER A 246 15.36 -16.41 17.04
C SER A 246 15.94 -17.59 16.25
N LEU A 247 16.60 -17.29 15.14
CA LEU A 247 17.38 -18.30 14.42
C LEU A 247 18.63 -18.64 15.25
N PRO A 248 19.01 -19.92 15.37
CA PRO A 248 20.28 -20.27 15.98
C PRO A 248 21.41 -19.65 15.15
N PHE A 249 22.24 -18.84 15.80
CA PHE A 249 23.44 -18.24 15.21
C PHE A 249 24.59 -19.25 15.17
#